data_AF-A0A167WBH8-F1
#
_entry.id   AF-A0A167WBH8-F1
#
_cell.length_a   1.000
_cell.length_b   1.000
_cell.length_c   1.000
_cell.angle_alpha   90.00
_cell.angle_beta   90.00
_cell.angle_gamma   90.00
#
_symmetry.space_group_name_H-M   'P 1'
#
loop_
_entity.id
_entity.type
_entity.pdbx_description
1 polymer ?
#
loop_
_entity_poly.entity_id
_entity_poly.type
_entity_poly.pdbx_seq_one_letter_code
_entity_poly.pdbx_strand_id
1 'polypeptide(L)'
;WDRAASVGAAAQKYAEHVLDDASVTYTPAASGMADIKLSMSHLIERTKIMEASIVEQYGKSLDDLYELLAVEMGKLAQEIREEFPPPDHAQNHAERQRLIAKTLRKAKGGFIRAFITAGIPKDEARSHWKAMESYIRYILVTAGDLIEQHPVIAGVLLATVAYLVPKSRFLRPIFDLFGFGLSGPVKGSFAARAQSRFFGAYIPLGSWFSKLQAASMRWR
;
A
#
# COMPACT_ATOMS: atom_id res chain seq x y z
N TRP A 1 21.51 5.81 -2.48
CA TRP A 1 20.90 4.83 -1.56
C TRP A 1 21.00 5.26 -0.11
N ASP A 2 22.17 5.66 0.39
CA ASP A 2 22.31 6.17 1.78
C ASP A 2 21.47 7.42 2.09
N ARG A 3 21.25 8.30 1.10
CA ARG A 3 20.33 9.45 1.22
C ARG A 3 18.84 9.08 1.22
N ALA A 4 18.45 8.01 0.53
CA ALA A 4 17.06 7.52 0.55
C ALA A 4 16.77 6.74 1.83
N ALA A 5 17.75 6.00 2.34
CA ALA A 5 17.70 5.31 3.63
C ALA A 5 17.71 6.29 4.82
N SER A 6 18.50 7.37 4.77
CA SER A 6 18.53 8.40 5.83
C SER A 6 17.24 9.22 5.90
N VAL A 7 16.64 9.52 4.73
CA VAL A 7 15.28 10.10 4.66
C VAL A 7 14.23 9.09 5.13
N GLY A 8 14.42 7.79 4.86
CA GLY A 8 13.51 6.72 5.30
C GLY A 8 13.36 6.63 6.82
N ALA A 9 14.45 6.70 7.59
CA ALA A 9 14.40 6.65 9.05
C ALA A 9 13.77 7.91 9.67
N ALA A 10 14.06 9.10 9.13
CA ALA A 10 13.46 10.35 9.58
C ALA A 10 11.96 10.41 9.23
N ALA A 11 11.59 10.02 8.01
CA ALA A 11 10.20 9.92 7.57
C ALA A 11 9.42 8.87 8.38
N GLN A 12 10.06 7.76 8.77
CA GLN A 12 9.47 6.75 9.64
C GLN A 12 9.15 7.32 11.02
N LYS A 13 10.13 7.89 11.72
CA LYS A 13 9.91 8.49 13.06
C LYS A 13 8.82 9.54 13.01
N TYR A 14 8.78 10.30 11.92
CA TYR A 14 7.75 11.30 11.71
C TYR A 14 6.36 10.69 11.47
N ALA A 15 6.24 9.65 10.64
CA ALA A 15 4.97 8.95 10.42
C ALA A 15 4.46 8.24 11.69
N GLU A 16 5.37 7.67 12.49
CA GLU A 16 5.07 7.10 13.81
C GLU A 16 4.60 8.19 14.79
N HIS A 17 5.29 9.33 14.84
CA HIS A 17 4.88 10.45 15.67
C HIS A 17 3.48 11.00 15.29
N VAL A 18 3.23 11.18 13.99
CA VAL A 18 1.94 11.67 13.48
C VAL A 18 0.81 10.66 13.77
N LEU A 19 1.10 9.35 13.72
CA LEU A 19 0.15 8.30 14.14
C LEU A 19 -0.16 8.37 15.63
N ASP A 20 0.87 8.48 16.45
CA ASP A 20 0.72 8.47 17.90
C ASP A 20 -0.05 9.73 18.34
N ASP A 21 0.25 10.90 17.75
CA ASP A 21 -0.49 12.16 17.96
C ASP A 21 -1.95 12.07 17.48
N ALA A 22 -2.18 11.46 16.31
CA ALA A 22 -3.54 11.22 15.81
C ALA A 22 -4.31 10.21 16.68
N SER A 23 -3.64 9.22 17.27
CA SER A 23 -4.28 8.24 18.16
C SER A 23 -4.72 8.87 19.48
N VAL A 24 -3.97 9.86 19.97
CA VAL A 24 -4.36 10.67 21.14
C VAL A 24 -5.52 11.61 20.78
N THR A 25 -5.41 12.32 19.66
CA THR A 25 -6.39 13.32 19.20
C THR A 25 -7.71 12.71 18.79
N TYR A 26 -7.69 11.52 18.17
CA TYR A 26 -8.86 10.81 17.65
C TYR A 26 -9.03 9.48 18.38
N THR A 27 -9.31 9.56 19.68
CA THR A 27 -9.48 8.38 20.55
C THR A 27 -10.42 7.32 19.98
N PRO A 28 -11.56 7.65 19.33
CA PRO A 28 -12.42 6.65 18.71
C PRO A 28 -11.75 5.84 17.58
N ALA A 29 -10.75 6.41 16.91
CA ALA A 29 -10.00 5.79 15.82
C ALA A 29 -8.71 5.08 16.28
N ALA A 30 -8.28 5.29 17.52
CA ALA A 30 -6.98 4.86 18.04
C ALA A 30 -6.77 3.34 17.94
N SER A 31 -7.79 2.55 18.28
CA SER A 31 -7.71 1.07 18.19
C SER A 31 -7.46 0.62 16.75
N GLY A 32 -8.20 1.17 15.78
CA GLY A 32 -8.02 0.81 14.37
C GLY A 32 -6.65 1.25 13.82
N MET A 33 -6.13 2.40 14.26
CA MET A 33 -4.78 2.84 13.91
C MET A 33 -3.71 1.89 14.48
N ALA A 34 -3.86 1.45 15.72
CA ALA A 34 -2.99 0.45 16.35
C ALA A 34 -3.04 -0.90 15.62
N ASP A 35 -4.24 -1.35 15.23
CA ASP A 35 -4.44 -2.60 14.49
C ASP A 35 -3.79 -2.56 13.10
N ILE A 36 -3.84 -1.42 12.41
CA ILE A 36 -3.12 -1.20 11.14
C ILE A 36 -1.61 -1.27 11.37
N LYS A 37 -1.08 -0.62 12.41
CA LYS A 37 0.36 -0.63 12.75
C LYS A 37 0.85 -2.05 13.03
N LEU A 38 0.09 -2.82 13.80
CA LEU A 38 0.38 -4.22 14.10
C LEU A 38 0.34 -5.08 12.83
N SER A 39 -0.73 -4.99 12.06
CA SER A 39 -0.90 -5.75 10.82
C SER A 39 0.20 -5.45 9.80
N MET A 40 0.64 -4.20 9.71
CA MET A 40 1.75 -3.80 8.85
C MET A 40 3.07 -4.42 9.30
N SER A 41 3.31 -4.48 10.62
CA SER A 41 4.53 -5.10 11.18
C SER A 41 4.58 -6.60 10.85
N HIS A 42 3.45 -7.29 10.98
CA HIS A 42 3.32 -8.69 10.59
C HIS A 42 3.51 -8.88 9.08
N LEU A 43 2.95 -8.00 8.24
CA LEU A 43 3.12 -8.06 6.79
C LEU A 43 4.58 -7.89 6.36
N ILE A 44 5.29 -6.92 6.97
CA ILE A 44 6.73 -6.70 6.73
C ILE A 44 7.51 -7.96 7.10
N GLU A 45 7.21 -8.55 8.25
CA GLU A 45 7.88 -9.78 8.70
C GLU A 45 7.67 -10.95 7.72
N ARG A 46 6.42 -11.15 7.25
CA ARG A 46 6.12 -12.16 6.23
C ARG A 46 6.86 -11.91 4.92
N THR A 47 7.02 -10.64 4.56
CA THR A 47 7.75 -10.26 3.35
C THR A 47 9.24 -10.55 3.48
N LYS A 48 9.85 -10.27 4.65
CA LYS A 48 11.25 -10.61 4.93
C LYS A 48 11.51 -12.12 4.90
N ILE A 49 10.62 -12.91 5.48
CA ILE A 49 10.71 -14.39 5.45
C ILE A 49 10.67 -14.89 4.00
N MET A 50 9.80 -14.32 3.17
CA MET A 50 9.74 -14.63 1.75
C MET A 50 11.03 -14.22 1.02
N GLU A 51 11.52 -13.00 1.23
CA GLU A 51 12.78 -12.52 0.64
C GLU A 51 13.95 -13.43 1.01
N ALA A 52 14.07 -13.84 2.28
CA ALA A 52 15.08 -14.79 2.74
C ALA A 52 14.95 -16.16 2.06
N SER A 53 13.74 -16.74 2.00
CA SER A 53 13.47 -18.02 1.31
C SER A 53 13.96 -18.00 -0.13
N ILE A 54 13.69 -16.90 -0.84
CA ILE A 54 14.05 -16.74 -2.25
C ILE A 54 15.57 -16.69 -2.45
N VAL A 55 16.27 -15.96 -1.58
CA VAL A 55 17.74 -15.87 -1.65
C VAL A 55 18.37 -17.21 -1.26
N GLU A 56 17.96 -17.79 -0.15
CA GLU A 56 18.59 -18.99 0.43
C GLU A 56 18.32 -20.26 -0.40
N GLN A 57 17.09 -20.44 -0.89
CA GLN A 57 16.70 -21.69 -1.58
C GLN A 57 16.96 -21.62 -3.09
N TYR A 58 16.87 -20.44 -3.70
CA TYR A 58 16.92 -20.29 -5.15
C TYR A 58 18.10 -19.47 -5.66
N GLY A 59 18.87 -18.83 -4.78
CA GLY A 59 19.99 -17.97 -5.16
C GLY A 59 19.58 -16.82 -6.09
N LYS A 60 18.32 -16.35 -6.00
CA LYS A 60 17.77 -15.37 -6.94
C LYS A 60 17.99 -13.94 -6.46
N SER A 61 18.21 -13.06 -7.42
CA SER A 61 18.23 -11.62 -7.22
C SER A 61 16.85 -11.12 -6.81
N LEU A 62 16.77 -10.48 -5.63
CA LEU A 62 15.57 -9.77 -5.20
C LEU A 62 15.29 -8.53 -6.08
N ASP A 63 16.32 -7.98 -6.74
CA ASP A 63 16.16 -6.89 -7.70
C ASP A 63 15.35 -7.35 -8.91
N ASP A 64 15.75 -8.45 -9.54
CA ASP A 64 15.09 -8.99 -10.73
C ASP A 64 13.64 -9.38 -10.42
N LEU A 65 13.42 -10.02 -9.26
CA LEU A 65 12.08 -10.39 -8.83
C LEU A 65 11.20 -9.15 -8.59
N TYR A 66 11.76 -8.11 -7.98
CA TYR A 66 11.06 -6.84 -7.80
C TYR A 66 10.68 -6.21 -9.15
N GLU A 67 11.60 -6.21 -10.13
CA GLU A 67 11.32 -5.67 -11.46
C GLU A 67 10.20 -6.44 -12.17
N LEU A 68 10.25 -7.77 -12.11
CA LEU A 68 9.18 -8.63 -12.64
C LEU A 68 7.84 -8.35 -11.97
N LEU A 69 7.82 -8.19 -10.64
CA LEU A 69 6.61 -7.83 -9.91
C LEU A 69 6.10 -6.45 -10.32
N ALA A 70 6.99 -5.46 -10.43
CA ALA A 70 6.63 -4.10 -10.82
C ALA A 70 6.02 -4.05 -12.22
N VAL A 71 6.55 -4.83 -13.16
CA VAL A 71 5.97 -4.99 -14.50
C VAL A 71 4.56 -5.58 -14.43
N GLU A 72 4.36 -6.65 -13.66
CA GLU A 72 3.05 -7.29 -13.54
C GLU A 72 2.01 -6.40 -12.84
N MET A 73 2.39 -5.70 -11.77
CA MET A 73 1.51 -4.74 -11.10
C MET A 73 1.25 -3.50 -11.98
N GLY A 74 2.22 -3.08 -12.79
CA GLY A 74 2.06 -1.98 -13.74
C GLY A 74 1.01 -2.28 -14.82
N LYS A 75 1.03 -3.49 -15.40
CA LYS A 75 -0.03 -3.95 -16.32
C LYS A 75 -1.39 -3.95 -15.64
N LEU A 76 -1.45 -4.50 -14.43
CA LEU A 76 -2.68 -4.55 -13.66
C LEU A 76 -3.23 -3.16 -13.30
N ALA A 77 -2.36 -2.21 -12.98
CA ALA A 77 -2.75 -0.83 -12.72
C ALA A 77 -3.40 -0.18 -13.95
N GLN A 78 -2.91 -0.49 -15.16
CA GLN A 78 -3.51 -0.04 -16.42
C GLN A 78 -4.91 -0.63 -16.60
N GLU A 79 -5.08 -1.95 -16.42
CA GLU A 79 -6.40 -2.60 -16.49
C GLU A 79 -7.40 -2.01 -15.49
N ILE A 80 -6.96 -1.84 -14.24
CA ILE A 80 -7.80 -1.32 -13.15
C ILE A 80 -8.19 0.15 -13.40
N ARG A 81 -7.30 0.95 -14.03
CA ARG A 81 -7.57 2.35 -14.36
C ARG A 81 -8.78 2.51 -15.27
N GLU A 82 -9.00 1.55 -16.18
CA GLU A 82 -10.14 1.55 -17.09
C GLU A 82 -11.45 1.17 -16.38
N GLU A 83 -11.36 0.37 -15.31
CA GLU A 83 -12.52 -0.08 -14.51
C GLU A 83 -13.04 0.95 -13.49
N PHE A 84 -12.28 2.02 -13.20
CA PHE A 84 -12.68 3.02 -12.20
C PHE A 84 -13.43 4.20 -12.84
N PRO A 85 -14.77 4.28 -12.80
CA PRO A 85 -15.45 5.51 -13.22
C PRO A 85 -15.00 6.71 -12.36
N PRO A 86 -15.21 7.96 -12.84
CA PRO A 86 -15.03 9.14 -12.00
C PRO A 86 -15.84 8.98 -10.71
N PRO A 87 -15.23 9.24 -9.54
CA PRO A 87 -15.89 9.00 -8.26
C PRO A 87 -16.87 10.13 -7.97
N ASP A 88 -18.16 9.83 -8.10
CA ASP A 88 -19.28 10.65 -7.68
C ASP A 88 -19.72 10.33 -6.23
N HIS A 89 -19.23 9.21 -5.65
CA HIS A 89 -19.47 8.83 -4.25
C HIS A 89 -18.42 7.81 -3.72
N ALA A 90 -18.22 7.80 -2.40
CA ALA A 90 -17.37 6.84 -1.70
C ALA A 90 -18.07 5.47 -1.56
N GLN A 91 -17.31 4.37 -1.59
CA GLN A 91 -17.86 3.04 -1.30
C GLN A 91 -18.13 2.85 0.19
N ASN A 92 -19.25 2.19 0.50
CA ASN A 92 -19.48 1.62 1.83
C ASN A 92 -18.57 0.41 2.10
N HIS A 93 -18.51 -0.04 3.35
CA HIS A 93 -17.68 -1.17 3.79
C HIS A 93 -17.83 -2.45 2.94
N ALA A 94 -19.07 -2.89 2.65
CA ALA A 94 -19.31 -4.14 1.94
C ALA A 94 -18.83 -4.08 0.48
N GLU A 95 -19.04 -2.94 -0.18
CA GLU A 95 -18.55 -2.68 -1.52
C GLU A 95 -17.03 -2.58 -1.57
N ARG A 96 -16.42 -1.91 -0.58
CA ARG A 96 -14.97 -1.80 -0.42
C ARG A 96 -14.33 -3.17 -0.27
N GLN A 97 -14.89 -4.03 0.59
CA GLN A 97 -14.43 -5.41 0.74
C GLN A 97 -14.45 -6.17 -0.59
N ARG A 98 -15.55 -6.06 -1.36
CA ARG A 98 -15.68 -6.72 -2.66
C ARG A 98 -14.65 -6.20 -3.67
N LEU A 99 -14.46 -4.89 -3.74
CA LEU A 99 -13.51 -4.29 -4.68
C LEU A 99 -12.06 -4.64 -4.33
N ILE A 100 -11.69 -4.54 -3.04
CA ILE A 100 -10.36 -4.94 -2.56
C ILE A 100 -10.12 -6.42 -2.86
N ALA A 101 -11.09 -7.30 -2.57
CA ALA A 101 -10.94 -8.73 -2.84
C ALA A 101 -10.79 -9.04 -4.35
N LYS A 102 -11.53 -8.34 -5.22
CA LYS A 102 -11.38 -8.46 -6.67
C LYS A 102 -9.97 -8.04 -7.11
N THR A 103 -9.50 -6.90 -6.64
CA THR A 103 -8.16 -6.38 -6.97
C THR A 103 -7.05 -7.28 -6.46
N LEU A 104 -7.14 -7.75 -5.21
CA LEU A 104 -6.17 -8.69 -4.64
C LEU A 104 -6.13 -10.03 -5.37
N ARG A 105 -7.26 -10.51 -5.88
CA ARG A 105 -7.30 -11.72 -6.73
C ARG A 105 -6.50 -11.52 -8.03
N LYS A 106 -6.61 -10.35 -8.66
CA LYS A 106 -5.81 -10.02 -9.85
C LYS A 106 -4.32 -9.86 -9.49
N ALA A 107 -4.04 -9.16 -8.39
CA ALA A 107 -2.67 -8.95 -7.88
C ALA A 107 -1.98 -10.28 -7.57
N LYS A 108 -2.70 -11.25 -6.98
CA LYS A 108 -2.23 -12.63 -6.80
C LYS A 108 -1.78 -13.28 -8.11
N GLY A 109 -2.55 -13.08 -9.18
CA GLY A 109 -2.21 -13.59 -10.51
C GLY A 109 -0.89 -13.03 -11.02
N GLY A 110 -0.71 -11.71 -10.94
CA GLY A 110 0.54 -11.03 -11.30
C GLY A 110 1.73 -11.44 -10.43
N PHE A 111 1.52 -11.54 -9.12
CA PHE A 111 2.51 -12.02 -8.16
C PHE A 111 3.00 -13.42 -8.54
N ILE A 112 2.08 -14.37 -8.75
CA ILE A 112 2.44 -15.75 -9.11
C ILE A 112 3.20 -15.80 -10.44
N ARG A 113 2.81 -14.99 -11.44
CA ARG A 113 3.53 -14.94 -12.73
C ARG A 113 4.95 -14.38 -12.59
N ALA A 114 5.14 -13.32 -11.80
CA ALA A 114 6.46 -12.77 -11.54
C ALA A 114 7.39 -13.81 -10.88
N PHE A 115 6.88 -14.53 -9.88
CA PHE A 115 7.63 -15.58 -9.18
C PHE A 115 8.01 -16.74 -10.10
N ILE A 116 7.06 -17.25 -10.90
CA ILE A 116 7.34 -18.32 -11.86
C ILE A 116 8.39 -17.87 -12.88
N THR A 117 8.32 -16.62 -13.35
CA THR A 117 9.28 -16.06 -14.30
C THR A 117 10.69 -15.96 -13.69
N ALA A 118 10.78 -15.67 -12.38
CA ALA A 118 12.04 -15.72 -11.63
C ALA A 118 12.56 -17.15 -11.36
N GLY A 119 11.80 -18.18 -11.73
CA GLY A 119 12.13 -19.59 -11.51
C GLY A 119 11.67 -20.14 -10.16
N ILE A 120 10.77 -19.44 -9.46
CA ILE A 120 10.22 -19.89 -8.18
C ILE A 120 8.96 -20.75 -8.45
N PRO A 121 8.84 -21.94 -7.84
CA PRO A 121 7.68 -22.81 -8.03
C PRO A 121 6.35 -22.12 -7.69
N LYS A 122 5.33 -22.44 -8.48
CA LYS A 122 3.98 -21.87 -8.34
C LYS A 122 3.37 -22.05 -6.95
N ASP A 123 3.58 -23.21 -6.33
CA ASP A 123 2.97 -23.51 -5.03
C ASP A 123 3.66 -22.77 -3.89
N GLU A 124 4.97 -22.52 -4.00
CA GLU A 124 5.68 -21.65 -3.06
C GLU A 124 5.23 -20.19 -3.21
N ALA A 125 5.12 -19.69 -4.45
CA ALA A 125 4.56 -18.36 -4.70
C ALA A 125 3.14 -18.21 -4.11
N ARG A 126 2.30 -19.25 -4.25
CA ARG A 126 0.95 -19.27 -3.64
C ARG A 126 1.01 -19.26 -2.11
N SER A 127 1.96 -19.97 -1.52
CA SER A 127 2.16 -20.02 -0.06
C SER A 127 2.54 -18.64 0.48
N HIS A 128 3.54 -17.98 -0.12
CA HIS A 128 3.95 -16.63 0.27
C HIS A 128 2.82 -15.62 0.12
N TRP A 129 2.11 -15.63 -1.02
CA TRP A 129 0.95 -14.75 -1.20
C TRP A 129 -0.11 -14.99 -0.11
N LYS A 130 -0.46 -16.25 0.17
CA LYS A 130 -1.45 -16.59 1.20
C LYS A 130 -1.04 -16.07 2.59
N ALA A 131 0.25 -16.09 2.90
CA ALA A 131 0.77 -15.58 4.17
C ALA A 131 0.68 -14.04 4.30
N MET A 132 0.60 -13.31 3.19
CA MET A 132 0.54 -11.84 3.15
C MET A 132 -0.89 -11.30 2.91
N GLU A 133 -1.71 -12.02 2.15
CA GLU A 133 -3.01 -11.55 1.64
C GLU A 133 -3.96 -11.07 2.75
N SER A 134 -4.03 -11.81 3.86
CA SER A 134 -4.91 -11.46 4.98
C SER A 134 -4.54 -10.10 5.58
N TYR A 135 -3.24 -9.83 5.76
CA TYR A 135 -2.77 -8.57 6.31
C TYR A 135 -2.98 -7.41 5.33
N ILE A 136 -2.68 -7.60 4.04
CA ILE A 136 -2.92 -6.57 3.02
C ILE A 136 -4.41 -6.21 2.99
N ARG A 137 -5.29 -7.22 2.93
CA ARG A 137 -6.74 -6.99 2.92
C ARG A 137 -7.20 -6.27 4.18
N TYR A 138 -6.73 -6.71 5.35
CA TYR A 138 -7.12 -6.11 6.63
C TYR A 138 -6.71 -4.63 6.69
N ILE A 139 -5.45 -4.31 6.36
CA ILE A 139 -4.95 -2.93 6.33
C ILE A 139 -5.82 -2.05 5.42
N LEU A 140 -6.12 -2.50 4.20
CA LEU A 140 -6.88 -1.73 3.23
C LEU A 140 -8.34 -1.51 3.64
N VAL A 141 -9.01 -2.54 4.19
CA VAL A 141 -10.41 -2.44 4.62
C VAL A 141 -10.52 -1.54 5.85
N THR A 142 -9.72 -1.81 6.88
CA THR A 142 -9.70 -1.03 8.13
C THR A 142 -9.32 0.43 7.84
N ALA A 143 -8.37 0.66 6.93
CA ALA A 143 -8.03 2.02 6.54
C ALA A 143 -9.21 2.77 5.91
N GLY A 144 -9.96 2.10 5.03
CA GLY A 144 -11.16 2.70 4.46
C GLY A 144 -12.26 2.94 5.49
N ASP A 145 -12.47 2.03 6.44
CA ASP A 145 -13.49 2.19 7.50
C ASP A 145 -13.17 3.40 8.38
N LEU A 146 -11.90 3.55 8.76
CA LEU A 146 -11.43 4.69 9.55
C LEU A 146 -11.56 6.01 8.79
N ILE A 147 -11.28 6.03 7.48
CA ILE A 147 -11.45 7.22 6.64
C ILE A 147 -12.93 7.59 6.51
N GLU A 148 -13.80 6.59 6.35
CA GLU A 148 -15.25 6.80 6.27
C GLU A 148 -15.83 7.35 7.59
N GLN A 149 -15.40 6.79 8.72
CA GLN A 149 -15.86 7.19 10.06
C GLN A 149 -15.26 8.52 10.52
N HIS A 150 -14.01 8.80 10.13
CA HIS A 150 -13.25 9.96 10.57
C HIS A 150 -12.51 10.64 9.41
N PRO A 151 -13.19 11.30 8.46
CA PRO A 151 -12.55 11.85 7.25
C PRO A 151 -11.34 12.76 7.49
N VAL A 152 -11.29 13.43 8.65
CA VAL A 152 -10.18 14.29 9.09
C VAL A 152 -8.85 13.54 9.24
N ILE A 153 -8.87 12.23 9.54
CA ILE A 153 -7.66 11.42 9.69
C ILE A 153 -7.15 10.85 8.37
N ALA A 154 -7.87 11.04 7.26
CA ALA A 154 -7.51 10.43 5.98
C ALA A 154 -6.10 10.77 5.52
N GLY A 155 -5.69 12.03 5.68
CA GLY A 155 -4.32 12.44 5.35
C GLY A 155 -3.27 11.74 6.21
N VAL A 156 -3.53 11.57 7.51
CA VAL A 156 -2.62 10.86 8.43
C VAL A 156 -2.55 9.39 8.07
N LEU A 157 -3.70 8.74 7.89
CA LEU A 157 -3.78 7.30 7.64
C LEU A 157 -3.16 6.91 6.29
N LEU A 158 -3.43 7.70 5.25
CA LEU A 158 -2.82 7.50 3.94
C LEU A 158 -1.31 7.74 3.99
N ALA A 159 -0.84 8.72 4.77
CA ALA A 159 0.58 8.93 5.02
C ALA A 159 1.21 7.74 5.73
N THR A 160 0.60 7.27 6.82
CA THR A 160 1.06 6.11 7.57
C THR A 160 1.26 4.90 6.68
N VAL A 161 0.26 4.53 5.89
CA VAL A 161 0.37 3.36 5.01
C VAL A 161 1.46 3.61 3.96
N ALA A 162 1.49 4.79 3.34
CA ALA A 162 2.50 5.14 2.34
C ALA A 162 3.94 5.22 2.90
N TYR A 163 4.11 5.54 4.19
CA TYR A 163 5.42 5.65 4.86
C TYR A 163 5.87 4.36 5.54
N LEU A 164 4.98 3.41 5.83
CA LEU A 164 5.33 2.10 6.35
C LEU A 164 5.60 1.07 5.24
N VAL A 165 4.91 1.18 4.09
CA VAL A 165 5.17 0.37 2.88
C VAL A 165 6.64 0.40 2.39
N PRO A 166 7.42 1.50 2.48
CA PRO A 166 8.84 1.56 2.09
C PRO A 166 9.77 0.59 2.85
N LYS A 167 9.33 -0.02 3.96
CA LYS A 167 10.12 -1.06 4.66
C LYS A 167 10.30 -2.34 3.84
N SER A 168 9.45 -2.59 2.85
CA SER A 168 9.72 -3.60 1.83
C SER A 168 9.44 -3.03 0.45
N ARG A 169 10.48 -3.00 -0.38
CA ARG A 169 10.39 -2.71 -1.81
C ARG A 169 9.37 -3.61 -2.51
N PHE A 170 9.15 -4.81 -2.00
CA PHE A 170 8.25 -5.81 -2.58
C PHE A 170 6.78 -5.46 -2.42
N LEU A 171 6.42 -4.85 -1.28
CA LEU A 171 5.04 -4.45 -1.01
C LEU A 171 4.62 -3.26 -1.86
N ARG A 172 5.56 -2.41 -2.24
CA ARG A 172 5.28 -1.16 -2.93
C ARG A 172 4.48 -1.34 -4.23
N PRO A 173 4.88 -2.18 -5.20
CA PRO A 173 4.08 -2.40 -6.41
C PRO A 173 2.64 -2.88 -6.13
N ILE A 174 2.42 -3.62 -5.05
CA ILE A 174 1.09 -4.12 -4.65
C ILE A 174 0.25 -2.98 -4.08
N PHE A 175 0.81 -2.17 -3.16
CA PHE A 175 0.10 -1.05 -2.53
C PHE A 175 -0.12 0.12 -3.50
N ASP A 176 0.73 0.25 -4.53
CA ASP A 176 0.54 1.22 -5.62
C ASP A 176 -0.80 1.02 -6.34
N LEU A 177 -1.29 -0.23 -6.48
CA LEU A 177 -2.61 -0.56 -7.06
C LEU A 177 -3.78 0.11 -6.34
N PHE A 178 -3.61 0.40 -5.05
CA PHE A 178 -4.61 1.01 -4.19
C PHE A 178 -4.35 2.51 -3.97
N GLY A 179 -3.35 3.06 -4.66
CA GLY A 179 -3.03 4.49 -4.64
C GLY A 179 -2.13 4.93 -3.49
N PHE A 180 -1.39 4.02 -2.85
CA PHE A 180 -0.40 4.36 -1.82
C PHE A 180 1.01 4.62 -2.34
N GLY A 181 1.17 4.85 -3.65
CA GLY A 181 2.48 5.11 -4.23
C GLY A 181 3.07 6.46 -3.84
N LEU A 182 4.41 6.56 -3.84
CA LEU A 182 5.17 7.75 -3.46
C LEU A 182 4.83 9.02 -4.27
N SER A 183 4.21 8.86 -5.45
CA SER A 183 3.78 9.99 -6.28
C SER A 183 2.49 10.67 -5.77
N GLY A 184 1.77 10.06 -4.84
CA GLY A 184 0.55 10.61 -4.24
C GLY A 184 -0.60 10.89 -5.21
N PRO A 185 -1.75 11.40 -4.72
CA PRO A 185 -2.86 11.89 -5.50
C PRO A 185 -2.49 13.25 -6.08
N VAL A 186 -1.73 13.24 -7.17
CA VAL A 186 -1.84 14.31 -8.16
C VAL A 186 -3.24 14.20 -8.78
N LYS A 187 -3.99 15.30 -8.83
CA LYS A 187 -5.32 15.32 -9.48
C LYS A 187 -5.20 14.73 -10.90
N GLY A 188 -5.93 13.64 -11.17
CA GLY A 188 -5.87 12.91 -12.44
C GLY A 188 -4.87 11.74 -12.50
N SER A 189 -4.04 11.54 -11.46
CA SER A 189 -3.17 10.36 -11.36
C SER A 189 -3.97 9.10 -11.06
N PHE A 190 -3.37 7.95 -11.37
CA PHE A 190 -3.93 6.65 -10.99
C PHE A 190 -4.13 6.56 -9.47
N ALA A 191 -3.17 7.05 -8.68
CA ALA A 191 -3.26 7.04 -7.23
C ALA A 191 -4.44 7.86 -6.70
N ALA A 192 -4.71 9.05 -7.26
CA ALA A 192 -5.88 9.84 -6.89
C ALA A 192 -7.20 9.12 -7.20
N ARG A 193 -7.29 8.48 -8.37
CA ARG A 193 -8.47 7.71 -8.77
C ARG A 193 -8.66 6.48 -7.88
N ALA A 194 -7.58 5.75 -7.59
CA ALA A 194 -7.61 4.59 -6.72
C ALA A 194 -7.99 4.99 -5.28
N GLN A 195 -7.34 6.01 -4.70
CA GLN A 195 -7.64 6.47 -3.35
C GLN A 195 -9.09 6.95 -3.21
N SER A 196 -9.59 7.71 -4.18
CA SER A 196 -10.98 8.13 -4.18
C SER A 196 -11.94 6.95 -4.32
N ARG A 197 -11.63 5.99 -5.20
CA ARG A 197 -12.44 4.79 -5.43
C ARG A 197 -12.51 3.87 -4.21
N PHE A 198 -11.39 3.61 -3.54
CA PHE A 198 -11.30 2.65 -2.43
C PHE A 198 -11.65 3.28 -1.08
N PHE A 199 -11.31 4.55 -0.87
CA PHE A 199 -11.39 5.19 0.44
C PHE A 199 -12.35 6.37 0.49
N GLY A 200 -12.90 6.83 -0.64
CA GLY A 200 -13.76 8.00 -0.65
C GLY A 200 -13.06 9.30 -0.28
N ALA A 201 -11.74 9.28 -0.12
CA ALA A 201 -10.97 10.38 0.41
C ALA A 201 -10.87 11.51 -0.62
N TYR A 202 -11.60 12.60 -0.40
CA TYR A 202 -11.21 13.90 -0.93
C TYR A 202 -10.11 14.45 -0.04
N ILE A 203 -8.86 14.35 -0.49
CA ILE A 203 -7.74 15.00 0.18
C ILE A 203 -7.82 16.49 -0.19
N PRO A 204 -8.09 17.40 0.76
CA PRO A 204 -8.23 18.80 0.44
C PRO A 204 -6.93 19.32 -0.19
N LEU A 205 -7.07 20.05 -1.30
CA LEU A 205 -5.96 20.75 -1.93
C LEU A 205 -5.35 21.71 -0.89
N GLY A 206 -4.04 21.59 -0.63
CA GLY A 206 -3.36 22.40 0.40
C GLY A 206 -3.37 21.81 1.81
N SER A 207 -3.99 20.64 2.03
CA SER A 207 -3.82 19.86 3.26
C SER A 207 -2.34 19.49 3.46
N TRP A 208 -1.96 19.24 4.70
CA TRP A 208 -0.60 18.86 5.07
C TRP A 208 -0.08 17.65 4.24
N PHE A 209 -0.94 16.66 4.01
CA PHE A 209 -0.64 15.48 3.20
C PHE A 209 -0.41 15.83 1.73
N SER A 210 -1.26 16.69 1.14
CA SER A 210 -1.04 17.18 -0.23
C SER A 210 0.27 17.97 -0.38
N LYS A 211 0.70 18.68 0.67
CA LYS A 211 1.98 19.41 0.71
C LYS A 211 3.18 18.47 0.79
N LEU A 212 3.13 17.44 1.64
CA LEU A 212 4.18 16.41 1.69
C LEU A 212 4.33 15.64 0.38
N GLN A 213 3.21 15.34 -0.27
CA GLN A 213 3.22 14.64 -1.56
C GLN A 213 3.72 15.52 -2.69
N ALA A 214 3.40 16.82 -2.69
CA ALA A 214 4.01 17.76 -3.62
C ALA A 214 5.52 17.91 -3.38
N ALA A 215 5.95 17.86 -2.11
CA ALA A 215 7.36 17.94 -1.75
C ALA A 215 8.14 16.71 -2.20
N SER A 216 7.61 15.48 -2.09
CA SER A 216 8.30 14.26 -2.56
C SER A 216 8.54 14.24 -4.07
N MET A 217 7.76 15.00 -4.86
CA MET A 217 7.90 15.10 -6.31
C MET A 217 8.92 16.14 -6.79
N ARG A 218 9.26 17.15 -5.96
CA ARG A 218 10.24 18.19 -6.32
C ARG A 218 11.70 17.74 -6.20
N TRP A 219 11.94 16.52 -5.75
CA TRP A 219 13.27 15.93 -5.57
C TRP A 219 13.65 14.94 -6.69
N ARG A 220 13.23 15.24 -7.93
CA ARG A 220 13.75 14.60 -9.14
C ARG A 220 14.70 15.55 -9.85
#